data_AF-A0A921K5I0-F1
#
_entry.id   AF-A0A921K5I0-F1
#
_cell.length_a   1.000
_cell.length_b   1.000
_cell.length_c   1.000
_cell.angle_alpha   90.00
_cell.angle_beta   90.00
_cell.angle_gamma   90.00
#
_symmetry.space_group_name_H-M   'P 1'
#
loop_
_entity.id
_entity.type
_entity.pdbx_description
1 polymer ?
#
loop_
_entity_poly.entity_id
_entity_poly.type
_entity_poly.pdbx_seq_one_letter_code
_entity_poly.pdbx_strand_id
1 'polypeptide(L)'
;MMKTIALAANYAYINNIETTIKSIIYHNRVVKIYVFNYDIPQEWFIKINQYANQVGLQIIDQKFDPEVIKNVHASYDYIKPISYARFLIPRLLTEDKVLYLDSDLVVDHNLDDLFNTNFGDNLFLAVKDYIFYSDHPNEEAGLFNTGVLLFNNRRLKESNENLSQELLKLGENPALNNGDQTIFNHYFKGKIGELPAKYNYQIGFAYFANVTHDQGLLSKLKAITDPVIIHYVTAYKPFNLLSYGLLRDKYWFYRNLEWWQIVQKYTVFDRTKIGQPKFDGEIFIFTNQQEIQNLEKVIQKLPNIRFNVAAHTEVGWPLKELLKYPNYRVYPSVIDDNLDYLVNAADVYLDINYGEKDAAIIDRIKKRQLPILSFTETADHDSKYGNYQIFANDDLDGMVQKILEIVKQDKN
;
A
#
# COMPACT_ATOMS: atom_id res chain seq x y z
N MET A 1 20.80 -3.75 -8.38
CA MET A 1 19.83 -4.68 -7.78
C MET A 1 18.52 -3.92 -7.55
N MET A 2 17.36 -4.54 -7.76
CA MET A 2 16.08 -3.89 -7.42
C MET A 2 15.95 -3.78 -5.90
N LYS A 3 15.66 -2.58 -5.39
CA LYS A 3 15.47 -2.32 -3.96
C LYS A 3 13.98 -2.41 -3.63
N THR A 4 13.61 -3.34 -2.75
CA THR A 4 12.22 -3.48 -2.31
C THR A 4 12.03 -2.75 -0.99
N ILE A 5 11.13 -1.78 -0.98
CA ILE A 5 10.81 -0.95 0.18
C ILE A 5 9.33 -1.14 0.53
N ALA A 6 9.02 -1.27 1.81
CA ALA A 6 7.66 -1.31 2.33
C ALA A 6 7.40 -0.08 3.22
N LEU A 7 6.24 0.52 3.04
CA LEU A 7 5.71 1.64 3.83
C LEU A 7 4.32 1.24 4.32
N ALA A 8 3.87 1.78 5.45
CA ALA A 8 2.50 1.60 5.93
C ALA A 8 1.90 2.95 6.33
N ALA A 9 0.71 3.27 5.79
CA ALA A 9 -0.02 4.47 6.15
C ALA A 9 -1.52 4.31 5.82
N ASN A 10 -2.35 5.03 6.58
CA ASN A 10 -3.73 5.29 6.20
C ASN A 10 -3.82 6.64 5.47
N TYR A 11 -4.98 6.97 4.92
CA TYR A 11 -5.14 8.16 4.08
C TYR A 11 -4.88 9.48 4.84
N ALA A 12 -5.10 9.51 6.16
CA ALA A 12 -4.79 10.70 6.97
C ALA A 12 -3.29 11.07 6.94
N TYR A 13 -2.40 10.12 6.65
CA TYR A 13 -0.95 10.31 6.55
C TYR A 13 -0.47 10.40 5.08
N ILE A 14 -1.35 10.65 4.11
CA ILE A 14 -1.01 10.65 2.69
C ILE A 14 0.11 11.64 2.34
N ASN A 15 0.11 12.82 2.96
CA ASN A 15 1.16 13.83 2.75
C ASN A 15 2.53 13.33 3.22
N ASN A 16 2.56 12.56 4.30
CA ASN A 16 3.75 12.07 4.97
C ASN A 16 4.37 10.92 4.19
N ILE A 17 3.54 9.94 3.80
CA ILE A 17 3.98 8.84 2.96
C ILE A 17 4.42 9.34 1.58
N GLU A 18 3.73 10.30 0.99
CA GLU A 18 4.15 10.93 -0.27
C GLU A 18 5.50 11.64 -0.12
N THR A 19 5.72 12.37 0.99
CA THR A 19 7.01 13.04 1.27
C THR A 19 8.14 12.03 1.42
N THR A 20 7.89 10.94 2.16
CA THR A 20 8.83 9.83 2.33
C THR A 20 9.18 9.22 0.97
N ILE A 21 8.18 8.90 0.15
CA ILE A 21 8.38 8.36 -1.20
C ILE A 21 9.19 9.32 -2.05
N LYS A 22 8.82 10.61 -2.10
CA LYS A 22 9.56 11.64 -2.85
C LYS A 22 11.04 11.67 -2.44
N SER A 23 11.34 11.64 -1.15
CA SER A 23 12.71 11.62 -0.66
C SER A 23 13.49 10.36 -1.09
N ILE A 24 12.86 9.17 -1.01
CA ILE A 24 13.45 7.91 -1.49
C ILE A 24 13.83 8.06 -2.97
N ILE A 25 12.86 8.41 -3.81
CA ILE A 25 13.03 8.39 -5.26
C ILE A 25 13.91 9.53 -5.78
N TYR A 26 14.03 10.61 -5.00
CA TYR A 26 14.94 11.71 -5.31
C TYR A 26 16.41 11.29 -5.27
N HIS A 27 16.75 10.23 -4.53
CA HIS A 27 18.13 9.72 -4.40
C HIS A 27 18.34 8.30 -4.91
N ASN A 28 17.26 7.55 -5.13
CA ASN A 28 17.31 6.13 -5.43
C ASN A 28 16.52 5.79 -6.70
N ARG A 29 17.16 5.08 -7.63
CA ARG A 29 16.54 4.52 -8.84
C ARG A 29 16.40 3.01 -8.73
N VAL A 30 15.55 2.39 -9.54
CA VAL A 30 15.31 0.93 -9.51
C VAL A 30 14.83 0.49 -8.11
N VAL A 31 13.70 1.06 -7.71
CA VAL A 31 13.03 0.84 -6.43
C VAL A 31 11.60 0.35 -6.70
N LYS A 32 11.20 -0.68 -5.97
CA LYS A 32 9.83 -1.19 -5.89
C LYS A 32 9.30 -0.84 -4.51
N ILE A 33 8.27 0.00 -4.45
CA ILE A 33 7.71 0.50 -3.18
C ILE A 33 6.34 -0.12 -2.97
N TYR A 34 6.17 -0.88 -1.91
CA TYR A 34 4.87 -1.37 -1.44
C TYR A 34 4.30 -0.38 -0.42
N VAL A 35 3.05 0.03 -0.62
CA VAL A 35 2.32 0.87 0.35
C VAL A 35 1.17 0.06 0.95
N PHE A 36 1.38 -0.41 2.17
CA PHE A 36 0.38 -1.12 2.95
C PHE A 36 -0.66 -0.12 3.44
N ASN A 37 -1.90 -0.29 3.01
CA ASN A 37 -3.01 0.58 3.36
C ASN A 37 -4.34 -0.15 3.25
N TYR A 38 -5.41 0.45 3.76
CA TYR A 38 -6.78 -0.03 3.56
C TYR A 38 -7.74 1.03 3.02
N ASP A 39 -7.36 2.31 3.04
CA ASP A 39 -8.24 3.45 2.76
C ASP A 39 -7.64 4.50 1.81
N ILE A 40 -6.42 4.32 1.29
CA ILE A 40 -5.85 5.28 0.34
C ILE A 40 -6.59 5.14 -1.01
N PRO A 41 -7.14 6.24 -1.56
CA PRO A 41 -7.82 6.21 -2.85
C PRO A 41 -6.89 5.76 -3.98
N GLN A 42 -7.36 4.87 -4.84
CA GLN A 42 -6.61 4.36 -5.98
C GLN A 42 -6.20 5.49 -6.96
N GLU A 43 -6.96 6.58 -7.02
CA GLU A 43 -6.68 7.74 -7.88
C GLU A 43 -5.30 8.33 -7.56
N TRP A 44 -4.91 8.33 -6.29
CA TRP A 44 -3.58 8.76 -5.87
C TRP A 44 -2.51 7.83 -6.45
N PHE A 45 -2.67 6.50 -6.29
CA PHE A 45 -1.75 5.50 -6.87
C PHE A 45 -1.65 5.59 -8.39
N ILE A 46 -2.78 5.74 -9.09
CA ILE A 46 -2.84 5.91 -10.54
C ILE A 46 -2.02 7.15 -10.93
N LYS A 47 -2.25 8.28 -10.25
CA LYS A 47 -1.59 9.55 -10.58
C LYS A 47 -0.08 9.51 -10.34
N ILE A 48 0.35 9.08 -9.16
CA ILE A 48 1.78 9.05 -8.82
C ILE A 48 2.55 8.06 -9.69
N ASN A 49 1.95 6.92 -10.06
CA ASN A 49 2.60 5.94 -10.93
C ASN A 49 2.81 6.47 -12.35
N GLN A 50 2.00 7.41 -12.84
CA GLN A 50 2.27 8.08 -14.12
C GLN A 50 3.60 8.86 -14.12
N TYR A 51 4.04 9.34 -12.96
CA TYR A 51 5.36 9.95 -12.79
C TYR A 51 6.43 8.88 -12.53
N ALA A 52 6.19 7.98 -11.57
CA ALA A 52 7.15 6.96 -11.15
C ALA A 52 7.58 6.04 -12.32
N ASN A 53 6.63 5.64 -13.17
CA ASN A 53 6.91 4.77 -14.32
C ASN A 53 7.84 5.43 -15.35
N GLN A 54 7.93 6.77 -15.41
CA GLN A 54 8.84 7.46 -16.32
C GLN A 54 10.32 7.31 -15.91
N VAL A 55 10.58 6.97 -14.65
CA VAL A 55 11.94 6.82 -14.10
C VAL A 55 12.27 5.38 -13.69
N GLY A 56 11.46 4.40 -14.14
CA GLY A 56 11.66 2.98 -13.87
C GLY A 56 11.37 2.61 -12.41
N LEU A 57 10.35 3.23 -11.82
CA LEU A 57 9.89 2.99 -10.45
C LEU A 57 8.44 2.51 -10.47
N GLN A 58 8.09 1.64 -9.52
CA GLN A 58 6.73 1.15 -9.34
C GLN A 58 6.30 1.34 -7.88
N ILE A 59 5.15 1.98 -7.68
CA ILE A 59 4.50 2.11 -6.38
C ILE A 59 3.28 1.19 -6.39
N ILE A 60 3.29 0.19 -5.52
CA ILE A 60 2.31 -0.88 -5.47
C ILE A 60 1.32 -0.60 -4.35
N ASP A 61 0.04 -0.55 -4.70
CA ASP A 61 -1.06 -0.49 -3.75
C ASP A 61 -1.21 -1.87 -3.08
N GLN A 62 -0.61 -2.02 -1.90
CA GLN A 62 -0.70 -3.24 -1.10
C GLN A 62 -1.90 -3.13 -0.15
N LYS A 63 -3.10 -3.25 -0.69
CA LYS A 63 -4.32 -3.30 0.12
C LYS A 63 -4.31 -4.52 1.04
N PHE A 64 -4.80 -4.36 2.27
CA PHE A 64 -5.01 -5.44 3.22
C PHE A 64 -6.26 -5.20 4.05
N ASP A 65 -6.93 -6.26 4.47
CA ASP A 65 -8.16 -6.19 5.26
C ASP A 65 -7.90 -5.49 6.61
N PRO A 66 -8.52 -4.34 6.90
CA PRO A 66 -8.32 -3.64 8.18
C PRO A 66 -8.71 -4.52 9.38
N GLU A 67 -9.55 -5.54 9.19
CA GLU A 67 -9.93 -6.47 10.25
C GLU A 67 -8.73 -7.22 10.84
N VAL A 68 -7.63 -7.40 10.08
CA VAL A 68 -6.43 -8.11 10.57
C VAL A 68 -5.66 -7.33 11.63
N ILE A 69 -5.85 -6.00 11.70
CA ILE A 69 -5.20 -5.12 12.68
C ILE A 69 -6.19 -4.48 13.65
N LYS A 70 -7.51 -4.77 13.54
CA LYS A 70 -8.54 -4.04 14.31
C LYS A 70 -8.40 -4.18 15.83
N ASN A 71 -7.90 -5.33 16.29
CA ASN A 71 -7.83 -5.69 17.71
C ASN A 71 -6.50 -5.31 18.37
N VAL A 72 -5.52 -4.82 17.60
CA VAL A 72 -4.21 -4.50 18.16
C VAL A 72 -4.28 -3.26 19.05
N HIS A 73 -3.52 -3.28 20.14
CA HIS A 73 -3.43 -2.18 21.07
C HIS A 73 -2.47 -1.11 20.55
N ALA A 74 -2.96 0.13 20.51
CA ALA A 74 -2.17 1.32 20.28
C ALA A 74 -1.92 2.02 21.62
N SER A 75 -0.70 1.90 22.13
CA SER A 75 -0.30 2.36 23.47
C SER A 75 -0.33 3.89 23.65
N TYR A 76 -0.33 4.64 22.54
CA TYR A 76 -0.37 6.11 22.54
C TYR A 76 -1.33 6.63 21.48
N ASP A 77 -1.96 7.80 21.71
CA ASP A 77 -2.91 8.43 20.77
C ASP A 77 -2.35 8.65 19.35
N TYR A 78 -1.03 8.80 19.23
CA TYR A 78 -0.33 8.99 17.96
C TYR A 78 0.08 7.68 17.27
N ILE A 79 0.17 6.56 18.00
CA ILE A 79 0.38 5.25 17.38
C ILE A 79 -0.97 4.79 16.85
N LYS A 80 -1.07 4.58 15.54
CA LYS A 80 -2.28 4.05 14.92
C LYS A 80 -2.09 2.55 14.65
N PRO A 81 -3.16 1.73 14.67
CA PRO A 81 -3.08 0.30 14.34
C PRO A 81 -2.33 -0.02 13.05
N ILE A 82 -2.29 0.91 12.08
CA ILE A 82 -1.53 0.80 10.83
C ILE A 82 -0.03 0.53 11.03
N SER A 83 0.56 0.91 12.17
CA SER A 83 1.95 0.60 12.53
C SER A 83 2.22 -0.92 12.52
N TYR A 84 1.24 -1.73 12.93
CA TYR A 84 1.33 -3.19 12.95
C TYR A 84 1.32 -3.82 11.54
N ALA A 85 0.95 -3.07 10.50
CA ALA A 85 0.97 -3.59 9.12
C ALA A 85 2.38 -4.02 8.67
N ARG A 86 3.45 -3.54 9.30
CA ARG A 86 4.83 -4.03 9.06
C ARG A 86 4.97 -5.53 9.33
N PHE A 87 4.20 -6.09 10.26
CA PHE A 87 4.20 -7.53 10.53
C PHE A 87 3.55 -8.36 9.42
N LEU A 88 2.83 -7.74 8.48
CA LEU A 88 2.27 -8.41 7.31
C LEU A 88 3.29 -8.64 6.20
N ILE A 89 4.50 -8.05 6.28
CA ILE A 89 5.53 -8.16 5.23
C ILE A 89 5.86 -9.63 4.88
N PRO A 90 6.14 -10.53 5.83
CA PRO A 90 6.45 -11.93 5.51
C PRO A 90 5.30 -12.68 4.86
N ARG A 91 4.05 -12.31 5.18
CA ARG A 91 2.84 -12.93 4.62
C ARG A 91 2.50 -12.41 3.22
N LEU A 92 2.68 -11.10 2.97
CA LEU A 92 2.17 -10.45 1.75
C LEU A 92 3.23 -10.23 0.66
N LEU A 93 4.53 -10.22 1.00
CA LEU A 93 5.60 -9.90 0.06
C LEU A 93 6.44 -11.13 -0.29
N THR A 94 6.81 -11.23 -1.57
CA THR A 94 7.55 -12.39 -2.10
C THR A 94 9.05 -12.19 -2.06
N GLU A 95 9.53 -10.95 -2.06
CA GLU A 95 10.94 -10.60 -2.13
C GLU A 95 11.71 -11.00 -0.88
N ASP A 96 12.95 -11.46 -1.07
CA ASP A 96 13.79 -12.03 -0.01
C ASP A 96 14.35 -11.00 0.98
N LYS A 97 14.50 -9.74 0.53
CA LYS A 97 15.05 -8.62 1.32
C LYS A 97 14.13 -7.42 1.14
N VAL A 98 13.61 -6.90 2.25
CA VAL A 98 12.67 -5.77 2.26
C VAL A 98 13.14 -4.73 3.26
N LEU A 99 13.25 -3.46 2.86
CA LEU A 99 13.46 -2.35 3.78
C LEU A 99 12.11 -1.74 4.16
N TYR A 100 11.72 -1.87 5.42
CA TYR A 100 10.58 -1.15 5.96
C TYR A 100 11.01 0.24 6.43
N LEU A 101 10.17 1.24 6.16
CA LEU A 101 10.33 2.62 6.58
C LEU A 101 8.99 3.14 7.15
N ASP A 102 9.05 3.87 8.27
CA ASP A 102 7.91 4.67 8.74
C ASP A 102 7.60 5.83 7.77
N SER A 103 6.45 6.48 7.95
CA SER A 103 5.98 7.57 7.07
C SER A 103 6.45 8.97 7.50
N ASP A 104 7.06 9.10 8.67
CA ASP A 104 7.51 10.33 9.31
C ASP A 104 9.05 10.46 9.28
N LEU A 105 9.65 10.05 8.16
CA LEU A 105 11.07 10.17 7.89
C LEU A 105 11.33 10.73 6.48
N VAL A 106 12.57 11.10 6.21
CA VAL A 106 13.05 11.37 4.86
C VAL A 106 14.36 10.64 4.61
N VAL A 107 14.51 10.12 3.39
CA VAL A 107 15.75 9.54 2.88
C VAL A 107 16.53 10.63 2.17
N ASP A 108 17.75 10.92 2.65
CA ASP A 108 18.57 12.04 2.19
C ASP A 108 19.77 11.61 1.33
N HIS A 109 19.97 10.29 1.16
CA HIS A 109 21.06 9.72 0.36
C HIS A 109 20.64 8.43 -0.37
N ASN A 110 21.56 7.90 -1.18
CA ASN A 110 21.43 6.59 -1.82
C ASN A 110 21.47 5.45 -0.75
N LEU A 111 20.66 4.41 -0.98
CA LEU A 111 20.44 3.29 -0.06
C LEU A 111 21.17 2.00 -0.46
N ASP A 112 22.00 2.00 -1.52
CA ASP A 112 22.66 0.81 -2.05
C ASP A 112 23.51 0.12 -0.97
N ASP A 113 24.29 0.88 -0.20
CA ASP A 113 25.10 0.34 0.90
C ASP A 113 24.23 -0.31 2.00
N LEU A 114 23.09 0.31 2.34
CA LEU A 114 22.16 -0.27 3.30
C LEU A 114 21.62 -1.62 2.78
N PHE A 115 21.18 -1.66 1.52
CA PHE A 115 20.70 -2.90 0.90
C PHE A 115 21.80 -3.95 0.72
N ASN A 116 23.06 -3.56 0.59
CA ASN A 116 24.20 -4.48 0.49
C ASN A 116 24.67 -5.02 1.85
N THR A 117 24.11 -4.52 2.96
CA THR A 117 24.49 -5.00 4.30
C THR A 117 24.15 -6.49 4.46
N ASN A 118 25.09 -7.26 5.04
CA ASN A 118 24.92 -8.68 5.32
C ASN A 118 24.20 -8.88 6.65
N PHE A 119 23.24 -9.81 6.68
CA PHE A 119 22.49 -10.15 7.88
C PHE A 119 23.29 -10.98 8.91
N GLY A 120 24.34 -11.70 8.47
CA GLY A 120 24.96 -12.75 9.29
C GLY A 120 23.91 -13.81 9.65
N ASP A 121 23.75 -14.09 10.94
CA ASP A 121 22.73 -14.99 11.48
C ASP A 121 21.42 -14.28 11.88
N ASN A 122 21.33 -12.97 11.67
CA ASN A 122 20.17 -12.19 12.07
C ASN A 122 19.00 -12.33 11.07
N LEU A 123 17.79 -12.09 11.58
CA LEU A 123 16.56 -11.99 10.78
C LEU A 123 16.24 -10.54 10.41
N PHE A 124 16.71 -9.60 11.22
CA PHE A 124 16.52 -8.16 11.01
C PHE A 124 17.83 -7.41 11.18
N LEU A 125 17.94 -6.26 10.52
CA LEU A 125 18.90 -5.23 10.90
C LEU A 125 18.14 -3.94 11.23
N ALA A 126 18.49 -3.31 12.35
CA ALA A 126 17.83 -2.12 12.87
C ALA A 126 18.82 -1.22 13.62
N VAL A 127 18.48 0.05 13.81
CA VAL A 127 19.29 0.97 14.63
C VAL A 127 18.73 0.97 16.05
N LYS A 128 19.62 1.00 17.06
CA LYS A 128 19.21 1.14 18.47
C LYS A 128 18.34 2.38 18.67
N ASP A 129 17.30 2.26 19.46
CA ASP A 129 16.48 3.41 19.82
C ASP A 129 17.33 4.40 20.63
N TYR A 130 17.27 5.68 20.27
CA TYR A 130 18.15 6.66 20.87
C TYR A 130 17.86 6.86 22.35
N ILE A 131 16.65 6.52 22.81
CA ILE A 131 16.30 6.55 24.23
C ILE A 131 17.23 5.68 25.10
N PHE A 132 17.94 4.69 24.55
CA PHE A 132 18.92 3.90 25.29
C PHE A 132 20.23 4.64 25.57
N TYR A 133 20.50 5.72 24.84
CA TYR A 133 21.62 6.62 25.12
C TYR A 133 21.20 7.79 26.01
N SER A 134 19.94 7.85 26.44
CA SER A 134 19.45 8.83 27.43
C SER A 134 20.18 8.68 28.75
N ASP A 135 20.36 9.79 29.45
CA ASP A 135 20.82 9.78 30.85
C ASP A 135 19.76 9.10 31.76
N HIS A 136 18.52 8.96 31.25
CA HIS A 136 17.42 8.20 31.85
C HIS A 136 16.85 7.21 30.82
N PRO A 137 17.49 6.05 30.60
CA PRO A 137 17.06 5.09 29.60
C PRO A 137 15.76 4.41 30.00
N ASN A 138 14.91 4.11 29.02
CA ASN A 138 13.72 3.29 29.21
C ASN A 138 13.91 1.93 28.52
N GLU A 139 14.33 0.92 29.28
CA GLU A 139 14.57 -0.43 28.74
C GLU A 139 13.30 -1.11 28.23
N GLU A 140 12.13 -0.74 28.76
CA GLU A 140 10.84 -1.30 28.38
C GLU A 140 10.37 -0.82 26.99
N ALA A 141 10.98 0.26 26.46
CA ALA A 141 10.69 0.79 25.13
C ALA A 141 11.23 -0.09 23.98
N GLY A 142 12.10 -1.06 24.29
CA GLY A 142 12.71 -1.98 23.33
C GLY A 142 13.98 -1.43 22.67
N LEU A 143 15.06 -2.23 22.67
CA LEU A 143 16.43 -1.84 22.31
C LEU A 143 16.59 -1.17 20.93
N PHE A 144 15.79 -1.56 19.94
CA PHE A 144 15.85 -1.09 18.58
C PHE A 144 14.61 -0.29 18.19
N ASN A 145 14.82 0.80 17.47
CA ASN A 145 13.73 1.57 16.88
C ASN A 145 13.18 0.82 15.66
N THR A 146 11.86 0.69 15.55
CA THR A 146 11.22 -0.07 14.46
C THR A 146 10.91 0.73 13.21
N GLY A 147 11.18 2.04 13.18
CA GLY A 147 10.85 2.87 12.02
C GLY A 147 11.76 2.69 10.82
N VAL A 148 12.90 2.01 10.98
CA VAL A 148 13.75 1.55 9.87
C VAL A 148 14.20 0.12 10.17
N LEU A 149 13.70 -0.82 9.37
CA LEU A 149 13.99 -2.25 9.55
C LEU A 149 14.37 -2.87 8.21
N LEU A 150 15.54 -3.50 8.13
CA LEU A 150 15.87 -4.36 7.00
C LEU A 150 15.46 -5.80 7.35
N PHE A 151 14.54 -6.37 6.59
CA PHE A 151 14.00 -7.72 6.76
C PHE A 151 14.81 -8.71 5.94
N ASN A 152 15.28 -9.79 6.56
CA ASN A 152 15.63 -11.01 5.86
C ASN A 152 14.35 -11.82 5.64
N ASN A 153 13.52 -11.33 4.73
CA ASN A 153 12.18 -11.83 4.49
C ASN A 153 12.17 -13.30 4.05
N ARG A 154 13.21 -13.74 3.32
CA ARG A 154 13.41 -15.16 2.99
C ARG A 154 13.48 -16.03 4.24
N ARG A 155 14.41 -15.73 5.16
CA ARG A 155 14.59 -16.52 6.39
C ARG A 155 13.38 -16.42 7.32
N LEU A 156 12.71 -15.27 7.36
CA LEU A 156 11.47 -15.11 8.15
C LEU A 156 10.40 -16.10 7.68
N LYS A 157 10.14 -16.15 6.37
CA LYS A 157 9.19 -17.10 5.76
C LYS A 157 9.59 -18.57 5.95
N GLU A 158 10.88 -18.88 5.80
CA GLU A 158 11.41 -20.23 6.05
C GLU A 158 11.29 -20.66 7.52
N SER A 159 11.36 -19.70 8.46
CA SER A 159 11.35 -19.99 9.89
C SER A 159 9.96 -20.18 10.49
N ASN A 160 8.96 -19.44 10.01
CA ASN A 160 7.59 -19.51 10.53
C ASN A 160 6.59 -18.94 9.51
N GLU A 161 5.75 -19.79 8.93
CA GLU A 161 4.68 -19.40 7.99
C GLU A 161 3.54 -18.60 8.64
N ASN A 162 3.34 -18.75 9.95
CA ASN A 162 2.28 -18.10 10.73
C ASN A 162 2.77 -16.86 11.50
N LEU A 163 4.01 -16.41 11.22
CA LEU A 163 4.67 -15.33 11.95
C LEU A 163 3.81 -14.06 12.04
N SER A 164 3.19 -13.66 10.92
CA SER A 164 2.35 -12.45 10.89
C SER A 164 1.16 -12.56 11.83
N GLN A 165 0.46 -13.71 11.84
CA GLN A 165 -0.69 -13.94 12.73
C GLN A 165 -0.26 -13.94 14.20
N GLU A 166 0.86 -14.58 14.53
CA GLU A 166 1.39 -14.61 15.90
C GLU A 166 1.72 -13.21 16.43
N LEU A 167 2.46 -12.41 15.64
CA LEU A 167 2.84 -11.05 16.04
C LEU A 167 1.63 -10.13 16.21
N LEU A 168 0.63 -10.25 15.33
CA LEU A 168 -0.63 -9.51 15.46
C LEU A 168 -1.43 -9.94 16.69
N LYS A 169 -1.43 -11.24 17.02
CA LYS A 169 -2.09 -11.76 18.22
C LYS A 169 -1.44 -11.23 19.50
N LEU A 170 -0.11 -11.13 19.54
CA LEU A 170 0.61 -10.48 20.64
C LEU A 170 0.24 -8.99 20.75
N GLY A 171 -0.06 -8.35 19.62
CA GLY A 171 -0.56 -6.98 19.50
C GLY A 171 -1.85 -6.71 20.24
N GLU A 172 -2.68 -7.72 20.50
CA GLU A 172 -3.96 -7.54 21.23
C GLU A 172 -3.75 -7.26 22.74
N ASN A 173 -2.52 -7.41 23.25
CA ASN A 173 -2.23 -7.21 24.66
C ASN A 173 -2.22 -5.70 25.04
N PRO A 174 -3.10 -5.24 25.96
CA PRO A 174 -3.15 -3.84 26.38
C PRO A 174 -1.97 -3.40 27.25
N ALA A 175 -1.15 -4.33 27.76
CA ALA A 175 0.02 -4.04 28.58
C ALA A 175 1.28 -3.69 27.77
N LEU A 176 1.18 -3.51 26.45
CA LEU A 176 2.30 -3.12 25.61
C LEU A 176 2.59 -1.63 25.80
N ASN A 177 3.79 -1.28 26.24
CA ASN A 177 4.18 0.12 26.47
C ASN A 177 4.43 0.90 25.17
N ASN A 178 4.96 0.25 24.13
CA ASN A 178 5.30 0.88 22.85
C ASN A 178 4.79 0.04 21.66
N GLY A 179 3.59 -0.54 21.80
CA GLY A 179 2.89 -1.29 20.77
C GLY A 179 3.73 -2.32 20.03
N ASP A 180 3.80 -2.17 18.70
CA ASP A 180 4.53 -3.06 17.79
C ASP A 180 6.04 -3.08 18.07
N GLN A 181 6.65 -1.97 18.51
CA GLN A 181 8.07 -1.90 18.84
C GLN A 181 8.43 -2.80 20.03
N THR A 182 7.55 -2.86 21.04
CA THR A 182 7.73 -3.77 22.18
C THR A 182 7.70 -5.23 21.74
N ILE A 183 6.73 -5.61 20.89
CA ILE A 183 6.63 -6.98 20.36
C ILE A 183 7.86 -7.34 19.55
N PHE A 184 8.27 -6.46 18.63
CA PHE A 184 9.43 -6.67 17.77
C PHE A 184 10.69 -6.96 18.58
N ASN A 185 10.99 -6.10 19.57
CA ASN A 185 12.19 -6.25 20.39
C ASN A 185 12.18 -7.49 21.27
N HIS A 186 11.02 -7.87 21.82
CA HIS A 186 10.90 -9.04 22.68
C HIS A 186 10.92 -10.35 21.87
N TYR A 187 10.11 -10.46 20.81
CA TYR A 187 9.98 -11.68 20.02
C TYR A 187 11.27 -12.01 19.26
N PHE A 188 11.93 -10.99 18.70
CA PHE A 188 13.16 -11.18 17.92
C PHE A 188 14.45 -10.95 18.72
N LYS A 189 14.38 -11.01 20.06
CA LYS A 189 15.55 -10.85 20.92
C LYS A 189 16.66 -11.83 20.51
N GLY A 190 17.86 -11.30 20.29
CA GLY A 190 19.02 -12.09 19.83
C GLY A 190 19.02 -12.45 18.34
N LYS A 191 18.05 -11.96 17.55
CA LYS A 191 17.96 -12.14 16.09
C LYS A 191 17.96 -10.81 15.32
N ILE A 192 18.27 -9.70 15.98
CA ILE A 192 18.35 -8.35 15.41
C ILE A 192 19.82 -7.92 15.41
N GLY A 193 20.36 -7.63 14.24
CA GLY A 193 21.68 -7.00 14.07
C GLY A 193 21.60 -5.48 14.09
N GLU A 194 22.66 -4.83 14.54
CA GLU A 194 22.71 -3.36 14.62
C GLU A 194 23.16 -2.74 13.29
N LEU A 195 22.39 -1.77 12.81
CA LEU A 195 22.75 -0.88 11.71
C LEU A 195 23.48 0.37 12.23
N PRO A 196 24.38 0.96 11.42
CA PRO A 196 24.91 2.28 11.69
C PRO A 196 23.80 3.32 11.91
N ALA A 197 23.97 4.16 12.93
CA ALA A 197 23.02 5.18 13.35
C ALA A 197 22.59 6.17 12.24
N LYS A 198 23.42 6.38 11.21
CA LYS A 198 23.08 7.21 10.04
C LYS A 198 21.87 6.70 9.25
N TYR A 199 21.52 5.41 9.36
CA TYR A 199 20.38 4.80 8.67
C TYR A 199 19.07 4.92 9.45
N ASN A 200 19.05 5.51 10.65
CA ASN A 200 17.83 5.87 11.37
C ASN A 200 18.19 6.97 12.38
N TYR A 201 18.45 8.16 11.84
CA TYR A 201 18.82 9.32 12.63
C TYR A 201 17.59 9.93 13.28
N GLN A 202 17.34 9.54 14.53
CA GLN A 202 16.15 9.84 15.32
C GLN A 202 16.16 11.30 15.84
N ILE A 203 16.13 12.27 14.92
CA ILE A 203 16.27 13.71 15.20
C ILE A 203 15.14 14.26 16.08
N GLY A 204 14.01 13.57 16.17
CA GLY A 204 12.90 13.95 17.04
C GLY A 204 13.25 14.04 18.52
N PHE A 205 14.30 13.33 18.98
CA PHE A 205 14.80 13.46 20.35
C PHE A 205 15.57 14.75 20.63
N ALA A 206 15.93 15.54 19.61
CA ALA A 206 16.77 16.72 19.79
C ALA A 206 16.14 17.77 20.71
N TYR A 207 14.83 17.99 20.61
CA TYR A 207 14.16 18.92 21.52
C TYR A 207 14.29 18.44 22.97
N PHE A 208 13.82 17.21 23.25
CA PHE A 208 13.89 16.60 24.58
C PHE A 208 15.30 16.68 25.16
N ALA A 209 16.31 16.24 24.41
CA ALA A 209 17.70 16.24 24.84
C ALA A 209 18.23 17.63 25.22
N ASN A 210 17.77 18.70 24.54
CA ASN A 210 18.16 20.06 24.87
C ASN A 210 17.46 20.59 26.13
N VAL A 211 16.15 20.38 26.27
CA VAL A 211 15.40 20.89 27.45
C VAL A 211 15.72 20.14 28.73
N THR A 212 16.08 18.86 28.66
CA THR A 212 16.48 18.07 29.83
C THR A 212 17.98 18.09 30.10
N HIS A 213 18.77 18.74 29.24
CA HIS A 213 20.23 18.73 29.27
C HIS A 213 20.86 17.33 29.22
N ASP A 214 20.17 16.37 28.58
CA ASP A 214 20.58 14.97 28.46
C ASP A 214 21.85 14.84 27.62
N GLN A 215 22.98 14.57 28.28
CA GLN A 215 24.29 14.56 27.62
C GLN A 215 24.46 13.35 26.73
N GLY A 216 23.90 12.20 27.10
CA GLY A 216 23.98 10.98 26.31
C GLY A 216 23.26 11.11 24.96
N LEU A 217 22.01 11.62 24.95
CA LEU A 217 21.27 11.90 23.71
C LEU A 217 21.95 12.98 22.87
N LEU A 218 22.37 14.09 23.49
CA LEU A 218 23.05 15.17 22.79
C LEU A 218 24.34 14.68 22.11
N SER A 219 25.12 13.85 22.80
CA SER A 219 26.35 13.25 22.26
C SER A 219 26.04 12.34 21.08
N LYS A 220 25.00 11.50 21.20
CA LYS A 220 24.58 10.60 20.11
C LYS A 220 24.11 11.38 18.88
N LEU A 221 23.33 12.45 19.07
CA LEU A 221 22.82 13.30 17.99
C LEU A 221 23.94 14.07 17.28
N LYS A 222 24.91 14.60 18.03
CA LYS A 222 26.07 15.35 17.47
C LYS A 222 27.07 14.47 16.74
N ALA A 223 27.16 13.19 17.12
CA ALA A 223 28.08 12.23 16.47
C ALA A 223 27.71 11.91 15.01
N ILE A 224 26.49 12.23 14.57
CA ILE A 224 26.02 11.98 13.21
C ILE A 224 25.93 13.30 12.46
N THR A 225 26.88 13.55 11.57
CA THR A 225 26.93 14.78 10.75
C THR A 225 26.30 14.61 9.37
N ASP A 226 26.15 13.37 8.89
CA ASP A 226 25.67 13.03 7.55
C ASP A 226 24.65 11.87 7.59
N PRO A 227 23.39 12.14 7.99
CA PRO A 227 22.37 11.11 8.12
C PRO A 227 21.77 10.71 6.77
N VAL A 228 21.75 9.40 6.48
CA VAL A 228 21.13 8.80 5.28
C VAL A 228 19.60 8.76 5.38
N ILE A 229 19.08 8.48 6.58
CA ILE A 229 17.65 8.49 6.86
C ILE A 229 17.44 9.34 8.10
N ILE A 230 16.66 10.41 7.96
CA ILE A 230 16.32 11.34 9.04
C ILE A 230 14.90 11.00 9.50
N HIS A 231 14.77 10.52 10.74
CA HIS A 231 13.52 10.06 11.30
C HIS A 231 13.01 11.03 12.37
N TYR A 232 11.86 11.65 12.10
CA TYR A 232 11.24 12.64 12.97
C TYR A 232 10.35 11.96 14.02
N VAL A 233 10.96 11.11 14.86
CA VAL A 233 10.31 10.40 15.97
C VAL A 233 9.61 11.36 16.95
N THR A 234 8.82 10.82 17.89
CA THR A 234 8.03 11.57 18.90
C THR A 234 6.87 12.39 18.31
N ALA A 235 6.17 13.17 19.13
CA ALA A 235 5.07 14.04 18.71
C ALA A 235 5.52 15.37 18.04
N TYR A 236 6.80 15.74 18.10
CA TYR A 236 7.31 17.03 17.60
C TYR A 236 7.60 17.01 16.10
N LYS A 237 6.55 16.80 15.31
CA LYS A 237 6.66 16.59 13.86
C LYS A 237 7.02 17.87 13.08
N PRO A 238 7.83 17.78 12.00
CA PRO A 238 8.21 18.94 11.20
C PRO A 238 7.06 19.51 10.37
N PHE A 239 5.97 18.75 10.20
CA PHE A 239 4.76 19.15 9.48
C PHE A 239 3.68 19.78 10.37
N ASN A 240 3.89 19.81 11.70
CA ASN A 240 2.99 20.54 12.60
C ASN A 240 3.11 22.05 12.35
N LEU A 241 2.06 22.80 12.72
CA LEU A 241 2.06 24.27 12.66
C LEU A 241 3.30 24.85 13.34
N LEU A 242 3.56 24.38 14.56
CA LEU A 242 4.77 24.68 15.33
C LEU A 242 5.59 23.39 15.49
N SER A 243 6.89 23.48 15.27
CA SER A 243 7.84 22.40 15.55
C SER A 243 9.10 22.99 16.17
N TYR A 244 9.59 22.31 17.19
CA TYR A 244 10.80 22.67 17.93
C TYR A 244 11.98 21.76 17.56
N GLY A 245 11.75 20.80 16.65
CA GLY A 245 12.77 19.87 16.18
C GLY A 245 13.68 20.48 15.13
N LEU A 246 14.90 19.97 15.04
CA LEU A 246 15.86 20.35 14.01
C LEU A 246 15.51 19.72 12.65
N LEU A 247 16.14 20.23 11.59
CA LEU A 247 15.99 19.72 10.20
C LEU A 247 14.57 19.82 9.62
N ARG A 248 13.71 20.69 10.15
CA ARG A 248 12.37 20.98 9.60
C ARG A 248 12.43 21.31 8.10
N ASP A 249 13.41 22.09 7.67
CA ASP A 249 13.55 22.50 6.27
C ASP A 249 13.83 21.33 5.32
N LYS A 250 14.51 20.27 5.78
CA LYS A 250 14.72 19.06 4.96
C LYS A 250 13.41 18.34 4.67
N TYR A 251 12.53 18.20 5.68
CA TYR A 251 11.20 17.64 5.45
C TYR A 251 10.41 18.47 4.43
N TRP A 252 10.38 19.80 4.60
CA TRP A 252 9.63 20.70 3.72
C TRP A 252 10.23 20.78 2.31
N PHE A 253 11.54 20.63 2.16
CA PHE A 253 12.18 20.48 0.85
C PHE A 253 11.56 19.32 0.07
N TYR A 254 11.57 18.10 0.63
CA TYR A 254 11.00 16.93 -0.06
C TYR A 254 9.49 17.00 -0.23
N ARG A 255 8.78 17.57 0.76
CA ARG A 255 7.33 17.78 0.69
C ARG A 255 6.94 18.66 -0.49
N ASN A 256 7.69 19.74 -0.69
CA ASN A 256 7.42 20.76 -1.71
C ASN A 256 7.99 20.39 -3.09
N LEU A 257 8.73 19.29 -3.22
CA LEU A 257 9.12 18.79 -4.54
C LEU A 257 7.87 18.39 -5.33
N GLU A 258 7.78 18.93 -6.53
CA GLU A 258 6.82 18.48 -7.51
C GLU A 258 7.31 17.17 -8.15
N TRP A 259 6.39 16.24 -8.44
CA TRP A 259 6.76 14.94 -9.02
C TRP A 259 7.48 15.08 -10.36
N TRP A 260 7.12 16.06 -11.19
CA TRP A 260 7.81 16.30 -12.45
C TRP A 260 9.26 16.77 -12.26
N GLN A 261 9.59 17.49 -11.18
CA GLN A 261 10.96 17.89 -10.88
C GLN A 261 11.83 16.68 -10.56
N ILE A 262 11.25 15.69 -9.87
CA ILE A 262 11.93 14.43 -9.57
C ILE A 262 12.16 13.64 -10.86
N VAL A 263 11.17 13.57 -11.76
CA VAL A 263 11.34 12.93 -13.07
C VAL A 263 12.45 13.61 -13.87
N GLN A 264 12.43 14.94 -13.93
CA GLN A 264 13.42 15.75 -14.65
C GLN A 264 14.86 15.59 -14.16
N LYS A 265 15.05 15.21 -12.89
CA LYS A 265 16.38 14.87 -12.37
C LYS A 265 17.03 13.70 -13.13
N TYR A 266 16.24 12.80 -13.73
CA TYR A 266 16.75 11.57 -14.33
C TYR A 266 16.45 11.41 -15.81
N THR A 267 15.41 12.06 -16.33
CA THR A 267 15.00 11.96 -17.74
C THR A 267 14.18 13.17 -18.17
N VAL A 268 13.98 13.35 -19.48
CA VAL A 268 13.03 14.35 -19.98
C VAL A 268 11.62 13.97 -19.54
N PHE A 269 10.95 14.88 -18.83
CA PHE A 269 9.58 14.68 -18.37
C PHE A 269 8.61 14.66 -19.56
N ASP A 270 7.88 13.56 -19.70
CA ASP A 270 6.85 13.37 -20.72
C ASP A 270 5.48 13.70 -20.13
N ARG A 271 5.00 14.91 -20.43
CA ARG A 271 3.69 15.39 -19.99
C ARG A 271 2.53 14.61 -20.63
N THR A 272 2.71 13.99 -21.79
CA THR A 272 1.62 13.28 -22.48
C THR A 272 1.22 11.99 -21.75
N LYS A 273 2.09 11.47 -20.88
CA LYS A 273 1.81 10.34 -19.98
C LYS A 273 1.02 10.72 -18.73
N ILE A 274 0.76 12.00 -18.53
CA ILE A 274 0.02 12.51 -17.37
C ILE A 274 -1.43 12.82 -17.77
N GLY A 275 -2.39 12.18 -17.12
CA GLY A 275 -3.81 12.41 -17.45
C GLY A 275 -4.77 11.40 -16.83
N GLN A 276 -6.02 11.41 -17.28
CA GLN A 276 -6.95 10.34 -16.94
C GLN A 276 -6.58 9.06 -17.68
N PRO A 277 -6.58 7.89 -17.02
CA PRO A 277 -6.40 6.61 -17.70
C PRO A 277 -7.42 6.46 -18.83
N LYS A 278 -6.97 5.96 -19.97
CA LYS A 278 -7.83 5.58 -21.09
C LYS A 278 -7.95 4.07 -21.11
N PHE A 279 -9.16 3.60 -21.31
CA PHE A 279 -9.47 2.18 -21.44
C PHE A 279 -10.02 1.91 -22.83
N ASP A 280 -9.77 0.70 -23.30
CA ASP A 280 -10.25 0.26 -24.59
C ASP A 280 -11.74 -0.07 -24.58
N GLY A 281 -12.28 -0.45 -23.43
CA GLY A 281 -13.70 -0.71 -23.25
C GLY A 281 -14.11 -0.71 -21.79
N GLU A 282 -15.40 -0.86 -21.59
CA GLU A 282 -16.11 -0.73 -20.34
C GLU A 282 -16.96 -1.97 -20.06
N ILE A 283 -16.70 -2.60 -18.93
CA ILE A 283 -17.50 -3.72 -18.42
C ILE A 283 -18.34 -3.22 -17.26
N PHE A 284 -19.60 -3.67 -17.23
CA PHE A 284 -20.49 -3.46 -16.10
C PHE A 284 -20.88 -4.79 -15.45
N ILE A 285 -20.87 -4.81 -14.12
CA ILE A 285 -21.30 -5.92 -13.26
C ILE A 285 -22.18 -5.33 -12.18
N PHE A 286 -23.32 -5.98 -11.94
CA PHE A 286 -24.16 -5.68 -10.79
C PHE A 286 -24.19 -6.87 -9.83
N THR A 287 -24.07 -6.61 -8.53
CA THR A 287 -23.99 -7.68 -7.53
C THR A 287 -24.74 -7.34 -6.24
N ASN A 288 -25.30 -8.38 -5.63
CA ASN A 288 -25.77 -8.37 -4.24
C ASN A 288 -24.92 -9.30 -3.35
N GLN A 289 -23.80 -9.79 -3.88
CA GLN A 289 -22.87 -10.71 -3.21
C GLN A 289 -21.46 -10.13 -3.22
N GLN A 290 -20.69 -10.41 -2.17
CA GLN A 290 -19.29 -9.98 -2.06
C GLN A 290 -18.33 -10.88 -2.86
N GLU A 291 -18.70 -12.14 -3.08
CA GLU A 291 -17.95 -13.09 -3.88
C GLU A 291 -18.49 -13.10 -5.31
N ILE A 292 -17.59 -12.97 -6.29
CA ILE A 292 -17.91 -12.89 -7.72
C ILE A 292 -16.96 -13.83 -8.46
N GLN A 293 -17.51 -14.72 -9.28
CA GLN A 293 -16.77 -15.80 -9.91
C GLN A 293 -15.64 -15.26 -10.80
N ASN A 294 -14.39 -15.65 -10.51
CA ASN A 294 -13.19 -15.31 -11.30
C ASN A 294 -12.92 -13.80 -11.52
N LEU A 295 -13.61 -12.88 -10.82
CA LEU A 295 -13.53 -11.44 -11.07
C LEU A 295 -12.10 -10.89 -11.07
N GLU A 296 -11.31 -11.18 -10.02
CA GLU A 296 -9.93 -10.72 -9.92
C GLU A 296 -9.06 -11.21 -11.08
N LYS A 297 -9.25 -12.48 -11.50
CA LYS A 297 -8.48 -13.07 -12.61
C LYS A 297 -8.80 -12.40 -13.94
N VAL A 298 -10.07 -12.08 -14.19
CA VAL A 298 -10.50 -11.37 -15.41
C VAL A 298 -9.93 -9.94 -15.43
N ILE A 299 -10.00 -9.22 -14.31
CA ILE A 299 -9.43 -7.87 -14.15
C ILE A 299 -7.93 -7.86 -14.50
N GLN A 300 -7.18 -8.85 -14.00
CA GLN A 300 -5.74 -8.99 -14.25
C GLN A 300 -5.42 -9.32 -15.72
N LYS A 301 -6.25 -10.15 -16.39
CA LYS A 301 -6.05 -10.52 -17.80
C LYS A 301 -6.41 -9.40 -18.78
N LEU A 302 -7.19 -8.41 -18.34
CA LEU A 302 -7.69 -7.31 -19.18
C LEU A 302 -7.31 -5.92 -18.63
N PRO A 303 -6.02 -5.59 -18.49
CA PRO A 303 -5.56 -4.34 -17.86
C PRO A 303 -5.96 -3.07 -18.63
N ASN A 304 -6.32 -3.21 -19.91
CA ASN A 304 -6.79 -2.14 -20.80
C ASN A 304 -8.32 -1.98 -20.80
N ILE A 305 -9.08 -2.84 -20.12
CA ILE A 305 -10.55 -2.73 -20.01
C ILE A 305 -10.92 -2.31 -18.60
N ARG A 306 -11.84 -1.35 -18.46
CA ARG A 306 -12.33 -0.91 -17.15
C ARG A 306 -13.49 -1.76 -16.68
N PHE A 307 -13.41 -2.23 -15.44
CA PHE A 307 -14.46 -2.99 -14.76
C PHE A 307 -15.20 -2.08 -13.78
N ASN A 308 -16.50 -1.97 -13.93
CA ASN A 308 -17.37 -1.18 -13.07
C ASN A 308 -18.32 -2.13 -12.34
N VAL A 309 -18.12 -2.33 -11.03
CA VAL A 309 -18.96 -3.20 -10.20
C VAL A 309 -19.87 -2.34 -9.32
N ALA A 310 -21.17 -2.53 -9.39
CA ALA A 310 -22.13 -1.79 -8.57
C ALA A 310 -22.97 -2.71 -7.68
N ALA A 311 -23.42 -2.17 -6.55
CA ALA A 311 -24.33 -2.81 -5.62
C ALA A 311 -25.31 -1.79 -5.04
N HIS A 312 -26.52 -2.23 -4.69
CA HIS A 312 -27.49 -1.38 -3.99
C HIS A 312 -27.14 -1.13 -2.52
N THR A 313 -26.20 -1.89 -1.96
CA THR A 313 -25.77 -1.80 -0.57
C THR A 313 -24.32 -1.36 -0.46
N GLU A 314 -23.86 -1.18 0.78
CA GLU A 314 -22.43 -1.18 1.05
C GLU A 314 -21.75 -2.45 0.55
N VAL A 315 -20.46 -2.35 0.20
CA VAL A 315 -19.66 -3.47 -0.30
C VAL A 315 -18.65 -3.95 0.74
N GLY A 316 -18.48 -5.28 0.80
CA GLY A 316 -17.52 -5.96 1.68
C GLY A 316 -16.06 -5.76 1.24
N TRP A 317 -15.14 -6.17 2.12
CA TRP A 317 -13.70 -6.07 1.86
C TRP A 317 -13.23 -6.78 0.57
N PRO A 318 -13.74 -7.97 0.19
CA PRO A 318 -13.29 -8.65 -1.03
C PRO A 318 -13.41 -7.80 -2.31
N LEU A 319 -14.45 -6.96 -2.42
CA LEU A 319 -14.61 -6.03 -3.54
C LEU A 319 -13.78 -4.75 -3.37
N LYS A 320 -13.61 -4.25 -2.14
CA LYS A 320 -12.77 -3.08 -1.85
C LYS A 320 -11.30 -3.35 -2.11
N GLU A 321 -10.83 -4.57 -1.84
CA GLU A 321 -9.43 -4.96 -2.08
C GLU A 321 -9.04 -4.82 -3.54
N LEU A 322 -9.97 -5.08 -4.47
CA LEU A 322 -9.75 -4.98 -5.92
C LEU A 322 -9.47 -3.55 -6.40
N LEU A 323 -9.70 -2.51 -5.57
CA LEU A 323 -9.25 -1.13 -5.84
C LEU A 323 -7.72 -1.00 -5.98
N LYS A 324 -6.96 -2.05 -5.62
CA LYS A 324 -5.53 -2.15 -5.95
C LYS A 324 -5.26 -2.21 -7.47
N TYR A 325 -6.26 -2.57 -8.29
CA TYR A 325 -6.14 -2.61 -9.74
C TYR A 325 -6.61 -1.29 -10.39
N PRO A 326 -5.77 -0.65 -11.22
CA PRO A 326 -6.08 0.67 -11.77
C PRO A 326 -7.29 0.67 -12.73
N ASN A 327 -7.62 -0.49 -13.29
CA ASN A 327 -8.72 -0.72 -14.22
C ASN A 327 -10.01 -1.22 -13.55
N TYR A 328 -10.11 -1.17 -12.22
CA TYR A 328 -11.29 -1.60 -11.48
C TYR A 328 -11.97 -0.42 -10.75
N ARG A 329 -13.30 -0.41 -10.70
CA ARG A 329 -14.12 0.53 -9.95
C ARG A 329 -15.23 -0.21 -9.23
N VAL A 330 -15.54 0.22 -8.00
CA VAL A 330 -16.67 -0.29 -7.22
C VAL A 330 -17.57 0.87 -6.77
N TYR A 331 -18.88 0.68 -6.91
CA TYR A 331 -19.92 1.65 -6.64
C TYR A 331 -20.88 1.08 -5.58
N PRO A 332 -20.60 1.27 -4.27
CA PRO A 332 -21.54 0.91 -3.20
C PRO A 332 -22.75 1.85 -3.21
N SER A 333 -23.88 1.36 -2.68
CA SER A 333 -25.09 2.16 -2.46
C SER A 333 -25.48 2.96 -3.71
N VAL A 334 -25.42 2.30 -4.87
CA VAL A 334 -25.57 2.96 -6.18
C VAL A 334 -26.99 3.50 -6.38
N ILE A 335 -27.09 4.71 -6.92
CA ILE A 335 -28.36 5.38 -7.27
C ILE A 335 -28.70 5.17 -8.75
N ASP A 336 -29.96 5.41 -9.11
CA ASP A 336 -30.47 5.16 -10.47
C ASP A 336 -29.73 5.95 -11.56
N ASP A 337 -29.42 7.23 -11.34
CA ASP A 337 -28.68 8.04 -12.32
C ASP A 337 -27.28 7.46 -12.60
N ASN A 338 -26.63 6.92 -11.57
CA ASN A 338 -25.33 6.26 -11.71
C ASN A 338 -25.48 4.94 -12.47
N LEU A 339 -26.53 4.16 -12.19
CA LEU A 339 -26.80 2.93 -12.93
C LEU A 339 -27.03 3.21 -14.41
N ASP A 340 -27.80 4.24 -14.75
CA ASP A 340 -28.03 4.62 -16.14
C ASP A 340 -26.73 5.05 -16.80
N TYR A 341 -25.88 5.82 -16.12
CA TYR A 341 -24.55 6.16 -16.62
C TYR A 341 -23.69 4.90 -16.88
N LEU A 342 -23.64 3.97 -15.92
CA LEU A 342 -22.82 2.76 -16.02
C LEU A 342 -23.30 1.82 -17.13
N VAL A 343 -24.61 1.59 -17.22
CA VAL A 343 -25.21 0.80 -18.30
C VAL A 343 -24.99 1.48 -19.65
N ASN A 344 -25.11 2.81 -19.73
CA ASN A 344 -24.89 3.55 -20.97
C ASN A 344 -23.43 3.64 -21.38
N ALA A 345 -22.48 3.51 -20.46
CA ALA A 345 -21.06 3.48 -20.77
C ALA A 345 -20.54 2.09 -21.15
N ALA A 346 -21.21 1.02 -20.71
CA ALA A 346 -20.74 -0.36 -20.91
C ALA A 346 -20.76 -0.81 -22.37
N ASP A 347 -19.79 -1.65 -22.73
CA ASP A 347 -19.74 -2.44 -23.96
C ASP A 347 -20.22 -3.88 -23.70
N VAL A 348 -19.98 -4.39 -22.48
CA VAL A 348 -20.33 -5.76 -22.07
C VAL A 348 -20.88 -5.76 -20.65
N TYR A 349 -21.93 -6.55 -20.42
CA TYR A 349 -22.39 -6.91 -19.07
C TYR A 349 -21.86 -8.30 -18.70
N LEU A 350 -21.15 -8.42 -17.57
CA LEU A 350 -20.72 -9.73 -17.06
C LEU A 350 -21.65 -10.21 -15.95
N ASP A 351 -22.39 -11.28 -16.24
CA ASP A 351 -23.31 -11.94 -15.33
C ASP A 351 -22.59 -13.06 -14.55
N ILE A 352 -21.61 -12.63 -13.76
CA ILE A 352 -20.69 -13.50 -12.99
C ILE A 352 -20.90 -13.41 -11.47
N ASN A 353 -21.96 -12.73 -11.03
CA ASN A 353 -22.38 -12.72 -9.63
C ASN A 353 -23.17 -14.00 -9.30
N TYR A 354 -22.92 -14.57 -8.12
CA TYR A 354 -23.70 -15.68 -7.61
C TYR A 354 -25.10 -15.24 -7.17
N GLY A 355 -26.03 -16.21 -7.11
CA GLY A 355 -27.38 -16.01 -6.59
C GLY A 355 -28.35 -15.36 -7.58
N GLU A 356 -29.43 -14.79 -7.03
CA GLU A 356 -30.52 -14.22 -7.81
C GLU A 356 -30.08 -13.00 -8.64
N LYS A 357 -30.67 -12.88 -9.83
CA LYS A 357 -30.40 -11.79 -10.76
C LYS A 357 -31.36 -10.64 -10.52
N ASP A 358 -30.84 -9.42 -10.50
CA ASP A 358 -31.67 -8.24 -10.39
C ASP A 358 -32.42 -7.99 -11.70
N ALA A 359 -33.73 -8.28 -11.70
CA ALA A 359 -34.56 -8.18 -12.90
C ALA A 359 -34.58 -6.76 -13.48
N ALA A 360 -34.55 -5.72 -12.64
CA ALA A 360 -34.58 -4.34 -13.11
C ALA A 360 -33.28 -3.97 -13.82
N ILE A 361 -32.13 -4.43 -13.31
CA ILE A 361 -30.84 -4.25 -13.98
C ILE A 361 -30.82 -5.03 -15.29
N ILE A 362 -31.17 -6.31 -15.27
CA ILE A 362 -31.18 -7.16 -16.47
C ILE A 362 -32.08 -6.56 -17.57
N ASP A 363 -33.22 -5.98 -17.21
CA ASP A 363 -34.09 -5.28 -18.15
C ASP A 363 -33.42 -4.04 -18.78
N ARG A 364 -32.63 -3.27 -18.01
CA ARG A 364 -31.85 -2.14 -18.56
C ARG A 364 -30.80 -2.64 -19.56
N ILE A 365 -30.08 -3.71 -19.22
CA ILE A 365 -29.08 -4.34 -20.10
C ILE A 365 -29.71 -4.80 -21.42
N LYS A 366 -30.84 -5.52 -21.34
CA LYS A 366 -31.58 -6.01 -22.52
C LYS A 366 -32.12 -4.86 -23.38
N LYS A 367 -32.64 -3.78 -22.77
CA LYS A 367 -33.10 -2.58 -23.49
C LYS A 367 -31.96 -1.89 -24.26
N ARG A 368 -30.75 -1.86 -23.70
CA ARG A 368 -29.54 -1.34 -24.35
C ARG A 368 -28.91 -2.31 -25.36
N GLN A 369 -29.48 -3.50 -25.52
CA GLN A 369 -29.01 -4.57 -26.41
C GLN A 369 -27.56 -5.02 -26.13
N LEU A 370 -27.09 -4.84 -24.91
CA LEU A 370 -25.73 -5.21 -24.50
C LEU A 370 -25.52 -6.72 -24.57
N PRO A 371 -24.34 -7.19 -25.01
CA PRO A 371 -23.92 -8.58 -24.81
C PRO A 371 -23.83 -8.91 -23.32
N ILE A 372 -24.41 -10.05 -22.94
CA ILE A 372 -24.28 -10.64 -21.61
C ILE A 372 -23.38 -11.86 -21.70
N LEU A 373 -22.29 -11.88 -20.93
CA LEU A 373 -21.42 -13.04 -20.81
C LEU A 373 -21.45 -13.58 -19.39
N SER A 374 -21.51 -14.90 -19.22
CA SER A 374 -21.49 -15.56 -17.91
C SER A 374 -20.70 -16.85 -17.93
N PHE A 375 -20.48 -17.42 -16.75
CA PHE A 375 -20.03 -18.80 -16.60
C PHE A 375 -21.24 -19.70 -16.31
N THR A 376 -21.09 -21.00 -16.59
CA THR A 376 -22.16 -22.00 -16.41
C THR A 376 -22.77 -21.98 -15.01
N GLU A 377 -21.97 -21.74 -13.97
CA GLU A 377 -22.41 -21.70 -12.57
C GLU A 377 -23.22 -20.44 -12.22
N THR A 378 -22.90 -19.29 -12.83
CA THR A 378 -23.58 -18.03 -12.54
C THR A 378 -24.67 -17.70 -13.55
N ALA A 379 -24.80 -18.46 -14.64
CA ALA A 379 -25.70 -18.14 -15.72
C ALA A 379 -27.19 -18.18 -15.31
N ASP A 380 -27.97 -17.26 -15.88
CA ASP A 380 -29.43 -17.40 -15.97
C ASP A 380 -29.76 -18.35 -17.13
N HIS A 381 -29.88 -19.64 -16.82
CA HIS A 381 -30.17 -20.69 -17.80
C HIS A 381 -31.57 -20.58 -18.44
N ASP A 382 -32.47 -19.81 -17.84
CA ASP A 382 -33.83 -19.58 -18.36
C ASP A 382 -33.91 -18.33 -19.26
N SER A 383 -32.81 -17.57 -19.37
CA SER A 383 -32.74 -16.37 -20.19
C SER A 383 -32.97 -16.67 -21.67
N LYS A 384 -33.95 -15.99 -22.27
CA LYS A 384 -34.26 -16.07 -23.72
C LYS A 384 -33.61 -14.96 -24.53
N TYR A 385 -32.64 -14.26 -23.96
CA TYR A 385 -32.03 -13.10 -24.59
C TYR A 385 -30.98 -13.53 -25.60
N GLY A 386 -31.19 -13.16 -26.88
CA GLY A 386 -30.36 -13.64 -27.99
C GLY A 386 -28.89 -13.19 -27.96
N ASN A 387 -28.56 -12.18 -27.15
CA ASN A 387 -27.18 -11.70 -26.96
C ASN A 387 -26.61 -12.15 -25.59
N TYR A 388 -26.99 -13.35 -25.13
CA TYR A 388 -26.50 -13.97 -23.91
C TYR A 388 -25.61 -15.16 -24.28
N GLN A 389 -24.35 -15.17 -23.82
CA GLN A 389 -23.39 -16.25 -24.06
C GLN A 389 -22.86 -16.84 -22.75
N ILE A 390 -22.93 -18.17 -22.62
CA ILE A 390 -22.47 -18.93 -21.46
C ILE A 390 -21.13 -19.60 -21.81
N PHE A 391 -20.15 -19.44 -20.93
CA PHE A 391 -18.85 -20.13 -20.99
C PHE A 391 -18.80 -21.25 -19.94
N ALA A 392 -17.97 -22.27 -20.18
CA ALA A 392 -17.65 -23.26 -19.15
C ALA A 392 -16.91 -22.57 -17.99
N ASN A 393 -17.08 -23.06 -16.76
CA ASN A 393 -16.50 -22.42 -15.56
C ASN A 393 -14.96 -22.35 -15.58
N ASP A 394 -14.31 -23.23 -16.34
CA ASP A 394 -12.87 -23.29 -16.56
C ASP A 394 -12.41 -22.55 -17.83
N ASP A 395 -13.33 -22.10 -18.69
CA ASP A 395 -13.03 -21.37 -19.93
C ASP A 395 -12.92 -19.86 -19.72
N LEU A 396 -12.04 -19.48 -18.79
CA LEU A 396 -11.72 -18.06 -18.53
C LEU A 396 -11.11 -17.38 -19.75
N ASP A 397 -10.27 -18.10 -20.50
CA ASP A 397 -9.57 -17.55 -21.65
C ASP A 397 -10.52 -17.32 -22.84
N GLY A 398 -11.49 -18.21 -23.09
CA GLY A 398 -12.53 -17.99 -24.07
C GLY A 398 -13.38 -16.76 -23.78
N MET A 399 -13.78 -16.56 -22.51
CA MET A 399 -14.49 -15.34 -22.11
C MET A 399 -13.65 -14.08 -22.36
N VAL A 400 -12.37 -14.10 -21.98
CA VAL A 400 -11.44 -12.98 -22.19
C VAL A 400 -11.29 -12.65 -23.67
N GLN A 401 -11.13 -13.66 -24.54
CA GLN A 401 -11.07 -13.43 -25.99
C GLN A 401 -12.37 -12.82 -26.51
N LYS A 402 -13.52 -13.32 -26.06
CA LYS A 402 -14.81 -12.79 -26.50
C LYS A 402 -15.00 -11.32 -26.11
N ILE A 403 -14.60 -10.93 -24.90
CA ILE A 403 -14.62 -9.53 -24.47
C ILE A 403 -13.78 -8.66 -25.42
N LEU A 404 -12.57 -9.10 -25.74
CA LEU A 404 -11.68 -8.34 -26.64
C LEU A 404 -12.23 -8.23 -28.07
N GLU A 405 -12.96 -9.24 -28.55
CA GLU A 405 -13.64 -9.19 -29.85
C GLU A 405 -14.77 -8.14 -29.86
N ILE A 406 -15.62 -8.14 -28.83
CA ILE A 406 -16.76 -7.21 -28.72
C ILE A 406 -16.25 -5.77 -28.68
N VAL A 407 -15.32 -5.48 -27.77
CA VAL A 407 -14.77 -4.12 -27.57
C VAL A 407 -14.05 -3.59 -28.82
N LYS A 408 -13.49 -4.47 -29.65
CA LYS A 408 -12.88 -4.06 -30.94
C LYS A 408 -13.92 -3.75 -32.02
N GLN A 409 -15.07 -4.41 -32.00
CA GLN A 409 -16.13 -4.21 -33.00
C GLN A 409 -16.84 -2.87 -32.80
N ASP A 410 -17.08 -2.45 -31.56
CA ASP A 410 -17.78 -1.19 -31.25
C ASP A 410 -16.98 0.08 -31.60
N LYS A 411 -15.70 -0.06 -31.96
CA LYS A 411 -14.81 1.05 -32.35
C LYS A 411 -14.63 1.25 -33.85
N ASN A 412 -15.16 0.35 -34.67
CA ASN A 412 -15.17 0.44 -36.13
C ASN A 412 -16.58 0.79 -36.61
#